data_AF-A0A378R5B0-F1
#
_entry.id   AF-A0A378R5B0-F1
#
_cell.length_a   1.000
_cell.length_b   1.000
_cell.length_c   1.000
_cell.angle_alpha   90.00
_cell.angle_beta   90.00
_cell.angle_gamma   90.00
#
_symmetry.space_group_name_H-M   'P 1'
#
loop_
_entity.id
_entity.type
_entity.pdbx_description
1 polymer ?
#
loop_
_entity_poly.entity_id
_entity_poly.type
_entity_poly.pdbx_seq_one_letter_code
_entity_poly.pdbx_strand_id
1 'polypeptide(L)'
;MTTPKTRTLRYISLGVLIALGIALFATFRPATHETVVQDDGEPPQFTPVVYDTQNWTMSKPAPNDYTAAKSVLGANAVQESALDFAGNLAQKYRYNAASEPPLYVIESDSLFELVWYFAAATDQDHDKNASITAAKKAYQAASILLGERGAALVAQMLDGKPSQGAIIQGTAVQSATCENYTCRLVIEK
;
A
#
# COMPACT_ATOMS: atom_id res chain seq x y z
N MET A 1 10.91 -65.28 51.98
CA MET A 1 9.61 -65.54 51.28
C MET A 1 8.56 -64.75 52.05
N THR A 2 7.76 -63.81 51.54
CA THR A 2 7.38 -63.43 50.18
C THR A 2 6.71 -62.05 50.30
N THR A 3 7.17 -61.06 49.55
CA THR A 3 6.36 -59.89 49.17
C THR A 3 5.20 -60.38 48.30
N PRO A 4 3.97 -59.84 48.39
CA PRO A 4 3.65 -58.67 47.55
C PRO A 4 2.52 -57.75 48.07
N LYS A 5 2.80 -56.45 48.22
CA LYS A 5 1.78 -55.39 48.36
C LYS A 5 1.54 -54.68 47.01
N THR A 6 1.55 -55.43 45.91
CA THR A 6 1.55 -54.90 44.53
C THR A 6 0.18 -54.90 43.85
N ARG A 7 -0.84 -55.53 44.45
CA ARG A 7 -2.16 -55.68 43.81
C ARG A 7 -3.01 -54.42 43.89
N THR A 8 -3.03 -53.74 45.04
CA THR A 8 -3.81 -52.50 45.27
C THR A 8 -3.25 -51.29 44.53
N LEU A 9 -1.92 -51.21 44.35
CA LEU A 9 -1.30 -50.11 43.61
C LEU A 9 -1.69 -50.12 42.13
N ARG A 10 -1.81 -51.31 41.51
CA ARG A 10 -2.16 -51.48 40.09
C ARG A 10 -3.57 -50.99 39.75
N TYR A 11 -4.55 -51.17 40.65
CA TYR A 11 -5.92 -50.70 40.42
C TYR A 11 -6.06 -49.18 40.53
N ILE A 12 -5.25 -48.55 41.41
CA ILE A 12 -5.21 -47.09 41.54
C ILE A 12 -4.55 -46.48 40.29
N SER A 13 -3.47 -47.08 39.79
CA SER A 13 -2.82 -46.65 38.54
C SER A 13 -3.76 -46.75 37.34
N LEU A 14 -4.55 -47.83 37.26
CA LEU A 14 -5.50 -48.04 36.18
C LEU A 14 -6.67 -47.05 36.26
N GLY A 15 -7.19 -46.77 37.46
CA GLY A 15 -8.26 -45.79 37.67
C GLY A 15 -7.84 -44.37 37.29
N VAL A 16 -6.60 -43.98 37.62
CA VAL A 16 -6.05 -42.65 37.26
C VAL A 16 -5.85 -42.52 35.75
N LEU A 17 -5.38 -43.57 35.06
CA LEU A 17 -5.21 -43.56 33.61
C LEU A 17 -6.56 -43.50 32.86
N ILE A 18 -7.59 -44.16 33.36
CA ILE A 18 -8.94 -44.08 32.79
C ILE A 18 -9.52 -42.68 32.98
N ALA A 19 -9.36 -42.09 34.17
CA ALA A 19 -9.82 -40.73 34.44
C ALA A 19 -9.10 -39.68 33.57
N LEU A 20 -7.79 -39.83 33.35
CA LEU A 20 -7.02 -38.99 32.43
C LEU A 20 -7.45 -39.18 30.97
N GLY A 21 -7.73 -40.41 30.55
CA GLY A 21 -8.24 -40.70 29.20
C GLY A 21 -9.60 -40.06 28.94
N ILE A 22 -10.51 -40.11 29.92
CA ILE A 22 -11.84 -39.46 29.82
C ILE A 22 -11.70 -37.94 29.83
N ALA A 23 -10.83 -37.37 30.66
CA ALA A 23 -10.58 -35.93 30.69
C ALA A 23 -9.98 -35.44 29.35
N LEU A 24 -9.02 -36.17 28.78
CA LEU A 24 -8.47 -35.89 27.45
C LEU A 24 -9.54 -35.96 26.36
N PHE A 25 -10.43 -36.96 26.39
CA PHE A 25 -11.52 -37.08 25.43
C PHE A 25 -12.58 -35.98 25.57
N ALA A 26 -12.80 -35.47 26.79
CA ALA A 26 -13.76 -34.39 27.04
C ALA A 26 -13.22 -33.01 26.62
N THR A 27 -11.90 -32.79 26.68
CA THR A 27 -11.26 -31.53 26.22
C THR A 27 -10.91 -31.55 24.75
N PHE A 28 -10.51 -32.69 24.20
CA PHE A 28 -10.35 -32.91 22.76
C PHE A 28 -11.69 -33.35 22.18
N ARG A 29 -12.66 -32.43 22.15
CA ARG A 29 -13.78 -32.59 21.22
C ARG A 29 -13.14 -32.63 19.82
N PRO A 30 -13.36 -33.68 19.01
CA PRO A 30 -13.01 -33.58 17.60
C PRO A 30 -13.69 -32.32 17.09
N ALA A 31 -12.92 -31.42 16.49
CA ALA A 31 -13.49 -30.26 15.81
C ALA A 31 -14.59 -30.83 14.92
N THR A 32 -15.85 -30.50 15.22
CA THR A 32 -16.93 -30.71 14.27
C THR A 32 -16.43 -30.07 13.00
N HIS A 33 -16.20 -30.88 11.97
CA HIS A 33 -15.84 -30.37 10.65
C HIS A 33 -16.82 -29.22 10.39
N GLU A 34 -16.32 -27.99 10.43
CA GLU A 34 -17.05 -26.89 9.84
C GLU A 34 -17.32 -27.39 8.43
N THR A 35 -18.60 -27.55 8.12
CA THR A 35 -19.02 -27.70 6.75
C THR A 35 -18.48 -26.45 6.07
N VAL A 36 -17.33 -26.60 5.40
CA VAL A 36 -16.84 -25.63 4.44
C VAL A 36 -18.00 -25.50 3.48
N VAL A 37 -18.77 -24.43 3.63
CA VAL A 37 -19.77 -24.05 2.64
C VAL A 37 -18.95 -23.93 1.38
N GLN A 38 -19.14 -24.88 0.47
CA GLN A 38 -18.53 -24.84 -0.84
C GLN A 38 -19.03 -23.52 -1.42
N ASP A 39 -18.10 -22.59 -1.66
CA ASP A 39 -18.43 -21.35 -2.33
C ASP A 39 -18.70 -21.71 -3.78
N ASP A 40 -19.98 -21.93 -4.08
CA ASP A 40 -20.49 -22.23 -5.44
C ASP A 40 -20.41 -20.99 -6.35
N GLY A 41 -19.92 -19.85 -5.83
CA GLY A 41 -19.78 -18.61 -6.55
C GLY A 41 -18.66 -18.67 -7.59
N GLU A 42 -18.93 -18.17 -8.79
CA GLU A 42 -17.87 -17.83 -9.74
C GLU A 42 -16.82 -16.95 -9.04
N PRO A 43 -15.52 -17.24 -9.18
CA PRO A 43 -14.49 -16.43 -8.56
C PRO A 43 -14.68 -14.97 -9.00
N PRO A 44 -14.60 -14.00 -8.07
CA PRO A 44 -14.83 -12.61 -8.39
C PRO A 44 -13.96 -12.18 -9.56
N GLN A 45 -14.60 -11.77 -10.67
CA GLN A 45 -13.90 -11.27 -11.84
C GLN A 45 -13.41 -9.86 -11.57
N PHE A 46 -12.11 -9.73 -11.36
CA PHE A 46 -11.47 -8.45 -11.11
C PHE A 46 -11.10 -7.74 -12.41
N THR A 47 -11.59 -6.52 -12.58
CA THR A 47 -11.19 -5.65 -13.69
C THR A 47 -9.83 -5.01 -13.40
N PRO A 48 -8.83 -5.16 -14.29
CA PRO A 48 -7.56 -4.44 -14.16
C PRO A 48 -7.78 -2.93 -14.13
N VAL A 49 -6.93 -2.21 -13.38
CA VAL A 49 -6.93 -0.75 -13.38
C VAL A 49 -6.25 -0.27 -14.67
N VAL A 50 -6.96 0.52 -15.46
CA VAL A 50 -6.45 1.06 -16.73
C VAL A 50 -6.14 2.54 -16.57
N TYR A 51 -4.86 2.87 -16.67
CA TYR A 51 -4.37 4.25 -16.67
C TYR A 51 -4.20 4.74 -18.12
N ASP A 52 -5.26 5.32 -18.69
CA ASP A 52 -5.26 5.81 -20.07
C ASP A 52 -4.53 7.17 -20.20
N THR A 53 -3.22 7.13 -20.00
CA THR A 53 -2.35 8.32 -19.95
C THR A 53 -2.28 9.08 -21.27
N GLN A 54 -2.57 8.42 -22.40
CA GLN A 54 -2.57 9.03 -23.74
C GLN A 54 -3.64 10.12 -23.87
N ASN A 55 -4.73 10.02 -23.11
CA ASN A 55 -5.84 10.97 -23.11
C ASN A 55 -5.79 11.97 -21.94
N TRP A 56 -4.69 12.03 -21.20
CA TRP A 56 -4.55 12.95 -20.07
C TRP A 56 -3.97 14.29 -20.48
N THR A 57 -4.52 15.36 -19.92
CA THR A 57 -4.08 16.73 -20.18
C THR A 57 -2.87 17.08 -19.33
N MET A 58 -1.80 17.54 -19.98
CA MET A 58 -0.67 18.17 -19.30
C MET A 58 -1.01 19.60 -18.86
N SER A 59 -0.37 20.05 -17.79
CA SER A 59 -0.36 21.46 -17.39
C SER A 59 0.76 22.21 -18.11
N LYS A 60 0.65 23.54 -18.17
CA LYS A 60 1.72 24.38 -18.72
C LYS A 60 3.01 24.20 -17.89
N PRO A 61 4.16 23.92 -18.51
CA PRO A 61 5.42 23.80 -17.79
C PRO A 61 5.78 25.10 -17.05
N ALA A 62 6.16 24.95 -15.79
CA ALA A 62 6.75 25.98 -14.94
C ALA A 62 7.81 25.31 -14.06
N PRO A 63 9.02 25.08 -14.60
CA PRO A 63 10.08 24.38 -13.87
C PRO A 63 10.38 25.04 -12.53
N ASN A 64 10.62 24.21 -11.51
CA ASN A 64 10.88 24.63 -10.12
C ASN A 64 9.72 25.40 -9.44
N ASP A 65 8.54 25.52 -10.07
CA ASP A 65 7.36 26.06 -9.42
C ASP A 65 6.60 24.97 -8.64
N TYR A 66 7.17 24.60 -7.51
CA TYR A 66 6.60 23.61 -6.58
C TYR A 66 5.26 24.06 -5.99
N THR A 67 4.99 25.37 -5.97
CA THR A 67 3.70 25.91 -5.53
C THR A 67 2.62 25.61 -6.57
N ALA A 68 2.90 25.87 -7.85
CA ALA A 68 2.00 25.51 -8.94
C ALA A 68 1.77 24.00 -9.01
N ALA A 69 2.82 23.19 -8.84
CA ALA A 69 2.70 21.74 -8.80
C ALA A 69 1.81 21.25 -7.66
N LYS A 70 1.93 21.83 -6.46
CA LYS A 70 1.03 21.53 -5.32
C LYS A 70 -0.41 21.96 -5.58
N SER A 71 -0.61 23.07 -6.31
CA SER A 71 -1.96 23.61 -6.55
C SER A 71 -2.86 22.67 -7.36
N VAL A 72 -2.30 21.88 -8.28
CA VAL A 72 -3.07 20.89 -9.06
C VAL A 72 -3.45 19.65 -8.25
N LEU A 73 -2.77 19.39 -7.13
CA LEU A 73 -3.10 18.28 -6.24
C LEU A 73 -4.35 18.58 -5.40
N GLY A 74 -4.50 19.84 -4.98
CA GLY A 74 -5.68 20.35 -4.29
C GLY A 74 -5.44 21.71 -3.66
N ALA A 75 -6.52 22.44 -3.38
CA ALA A 75 -6.45 23.80 -2.84
C ALA A 75 -6.05 23.84 -1.36
N ASN A 76 -6.49 22.86 -0.56
CA ASN A 76 -6.30 22.84 0.89
C ASN A 76 -5.62 21.55 1.31
N ALA A 77 -4.35 21.65 1.72
CA ALA A 77 -3.63 20.53 2.30
C ALA A 77 -3.63 20.62 3.83
N VAL A 78 -3.80 19.48 4.50
CA VAL A 78 -3.49 19.35 5.92
C VAL A 78 -1.97 19.21 6.07
N GLN A 79 -1.39 20.02 6.94
CA GLN A 79 0.05 20.07 7.17
C GLN A 79 0.43 19.23 8.39
N GLU A 80 1.36 18.31 8.21
CA GLU A 80 1.85 17.37 9.24
C GLU A 80 3.39 17.27 9.16
N SER A 81 4.09 17.16 10.29
CA SER A 81 5.54 16.88 10.26
C SER A 81 5.80 15.46 9.77
N ALA A 82 6.83 15.28 8.94
CA ALA A 82 7.25 13.99 8.42
C ALA A 82 8.78 13.95 8.22
N LEU A 83 9.29 12.79 7.81
CA LEU A 83 10.63 12.66 7.29
C LEU A 83 10.57 12.55 5.76
N ASP A 84 11.50 13.22 5.08
CA ASP A 84 11.72 13.05 3.65
C ASP A 84 12.41 11.71 3.34
N PHE A 85 12.60 11.43 2.07
CA PHE A 85 13.19 10.22 1.51
C PHE A 85 14.63 10.02 1.98
N ALA A 86 15.34 11.10 2.29
CA ALA A 86 16.68 11.08 2.86
C ALA A 86 16.70 11.01 4.39
N GLY A 87 15.53 11.00 5.05
CA GLY A 87 15.39 10.93 6.50
C GLY A 87 15.51 12.28 7.22
N ASN A 88 15.47 13.40 6.50
CA ASN A 88 15.51 14.74 7.09
C ASN A 88 14.09 15.19 7.49
N LEU A 89 14.01 16.10 8.45
CA LEU A 89 12.74 16.71 8.84
C LEU A 89 12.13 17.48 7.65
N ALA A 90 10.86 17.21 7.37
CA ALA A 90 10.16 17.77 6.23
C ALA A 90 8.70 18.07 6.56
N GLN A 91 8.05 18.82 5.67
CA GLN A 91 6.63 19.16 5.78
C GLN A 91 5.81 18.27 4.86
N LYS A 92 4.90 17.49 5.43
CA LYS A 92 3.89 16.74 4.68
C LYS A 92 2.66 17.62 4.43
N TYR A 93 2.19 17.62 3.20
CA TYR A 93 0.99 18.27 2.70
C TYR A 93 0.03 17.20 2.19
N ARG A 94 -0.98 16.84 2.98
CA ARG A 94 -1.96 15.81 2.64
C ARG A 94 -3.23 16.42 2.04
N TYR A 95 -3.61 15.97 0.84
CA TYR A 95 -4.70 16.55 0.05
C TYR A 95 -6.03 15.80 0.12
N ASN A 96 -6.05 14.69 0.84
CA ASN A 96 -7.19 13.80 1.01
C ASN A 96 -7.44 13.51 2.51
N ALA A 97 -8.62 13.03 2.88
CA ALA A 97 -8.89 12.65 4.26
C ALA A 97 -8.03 11.45 4.69
N ALA A 98 -7.81 11.28 6.00
CA ALA A 98 -7.00 10.17 6.51
C ALA A 98 -7.63 8.78 6.26
N SER A 99 -8.95 8.73 6.06
CA SER A 99 -9.70 7.53 5.69
C SER A 99 -9.78 7.29 4.18
N GLU A 100 -9.22 8.19 3.35
CA GLU A 100 -9.25 8.09 1.89
C GLU A 100 -7.91 7.58 1.34
N PRO A 101 -7.90 6.98 0.13
CA PRO A 101 -6.67 6.57 -0.54
C PRO A 101 -5.67 7.72 -0.67
N PRO A 102 -4.39 7.53 -0.27
CA PRO A 102 -3.42 8.61 -0.08
C PRO A 102 -3.18 9.47 -1.33
N LEU A 103 -3.09 10.79 -1.11
CA LEU A 103 -2.48 11.75 -2.02
C LEU A 103 -1.81 12.85 -1.19
N TYR A 104 -0.49 12.89 -1.19
CA TYR A 104 0.26 13.87 -0.41
C TYR A 104 1.61 14.20 -1.03
N VAL A 105 2.16 15.34 -0.60
CA VAL A 105 3.54 15.74 -0.86
C VAL A 105 4.30 15.73 0.45
N ILE A 106 5.54 15.23 0.46
CA ILE A 106 6.53 15.55 1.49
C ILE A 106 7.54 16.49 0.84
N GLU A 107 7.73 17.67 1.43
CA GLU A 107 8.63 18.68 0.89
C GLU A 107 9.63 19.11 1.96
N SER A 108 10.91 19.05 1.60
CA SER A 108 12.02 19.61 2.35
C SER A 108 12.71 20.71 1.54
N ASP A 109 13.84 21.21 2.03
CA ASP A 109 14.63 22.20 1.29
C ASP A 109 15.19 21.62 -0.01
N SER A 110 15.56 20.33 -0.01
CA SER A 110 16.23 19.66 -1.14
C SER A 110 15.36 18.72 -1.94
N LEU A 111 14.21 18.28 -1.40
CA LEU A 111 13.39 17.24 -2.04
C LEU A 111 11.92 17.65 -2.16
N PHE A 112 11.32 17.20 -3.26
CA PHE A 112 9.89 17.17 -3.47
C PHE A 112 9.46 15.72 -3.71
N GLU A 113 8.63 15.19 -2.81
CA GLU A 113 8.14 13.81 -2.86
C GLU A 113 6.65 13.78 -3.05
N LEU A 114 6.20 13.39 -4.25
CA LEU A 114 4.80 13.18 -4.53
C LEU A 114 4.45 11.70 -4.34
N VAL A 115 3.46 11.44 -3.49
CA VAL A 115 3.00 10.09 -3.17
C VAL A 115 1.50 9.97 -3.38
N TRP A 116 1.07 8.90 -4.04
CA TRP A 116 -0.34 8.58 -4.20
C TRP A 116 -0.64 7.07 -4.20
N TYR A 117 -1.91 6.74 -3.98
CA TYR A 117 -2.41 5.37 -4.00
C TYR A 117 -2.34 4.74 -5.40
N PHE A 118 -1.80 3.53 -5.48
CA PHE A 118 -1.76 2.71 -6.69
C PHE A 118 -2.71 1.51 -6.53
N ALA A 119 -3.89 1.58 -7.15
CA ALA A 119 -4.93 0.58 -6.93
C ALA A 119 -4.57 -0.79 -7.54
N ALA A 120 -4.95 -1.87 -6.84
CA ALA A 120 -4.91 -3.21 -7.38
C ALA A 120 -6.18 -3.54 -8.18
N ALA A 121 -6.09 -4.56 -9.03
CA ALA A 121 -7.25 -5.08 -9.75
C ALA A 121 -8.37 -5.56 -8.79
N THR A 122 -8.02 -5.98 -7.59
CA THR A 122 -8.94 -6.48 -6.55
C THR A 122 -9.66 -5.38 -5.78
N ASP A 123 -9.26 -4.12 -5.96
CA ASP A 123 -9.84 -3.01 -5.21
C ASP A 123 -11.27 -2.68 -5.69
N GLN A 124 -12.00 -2.01 -4.82
CA GLN A 124 -13.33 -1.52 -5.13
C GLN A 124 -13.26 -0.37 -6.14
N ASP A 125 -14.33 -0.17 -6.91
CA ASP A 125 -14.36 0.85 -7.97
C ASP A 125 -14.06 2.26 -7.46
N HIS A 126 -14.49 2.59 -6.24
CA HIS A 126 -14.22 3.91 -5.66
C HIS A 126 -12.71 4.13 -5.39
N ASP A 127 -11.99 3.10 -4.93
CA ASP A 127 -10.55 3.16 -4.70
C ASP A 127 -9.77 3.22 -6.02
N LYS A 128 -10.20 2.44 -7.02
CA LYS A 128 -9.65 2.50 -8.38
C LYS A 128 -9.81 3.90 -8.98
N ASN A 129 -11.00 4.49 -8.85
CA ASN A 129 -11.28 5.84 -9.33
C ASN A 129 -10.47 6.91 -8.57
N ALA A 130 -10.28 6.74 -7.27
CA ALA A 130 -9.43 7.61 -6.47
C ALA A 130 -7.96 7.53 -6.92
N SER A 131 -7.45 6.31 -7.17
CA SER A 131 -6.10 6.09 -7.71
C SER A 131 -5.90 6.76 -9.07
N ILE A 132 -6.82 6.58 -10.01
CA ILE A 132 -6.77 7.22 -11.34
C ILE A 132 -6.81 8.75 -11.22
N THR A 133 -7.66 9.28 -10.34
CA THR A 133 -7.76 10.72 -10.09
C THR A 133 -6.45 11.28 -9.53
N ALA A 134 -5.85 10.60 -8.57
CA ALA A 134 -4.56 11.00 -8.01
C ALA A 134 -3.44 10.90 -9.05
N ALA A 135 -3.42 9.85 -9.87
CA ALA A 135 -2.45 9.67 -10.95
C ALA A 135 -2.54 10.79 -12.01
N LYS A 136 -3.76 11.23 -12.38
CA LYS A 136 -3.96 12.40 -13.27
C LYS A 136 -3.38 13.68 -12.69
N LYS A 137 -3.59 13.92 -11.40
CA LYS A 137 -3.03 15.08 -10.69
C LYS A 137 -1.50 15.00 -10.61
N ALA A 138 -0.96 13.80 -10.39
CA ALA A 138 0.48 13.58 -10.38
C ALA A 138 1.11 13.80 -11.76
N TYR A 139 0.44 13.35 -12.82
CA TYR A 139 0.82 13.61 -14.20
C TYR A 139 0.87 15.11 -14.50
N GLN A 140 -0.13 15.86 -14.05
CA GLN A 140 -0.16 17.33 -14.16
C GLN A 140 0.98 17.98 -13.36
N ALA A 141 1.17 17.60 -12.10
CA ALA A 141 2.23 18.14 -11.25
C ALA A 141 3.63 17.87 -11.84
N ALA A 142 3.88 16.65 -12.32
CA ALA A 142 5.12 16.30 -13.00
C ALA A 142 5.30 17.08 -14.32
N SER A 143 4.22 17.35 -15.06
CA SER A 143 4.29 18.16 -16.27
C SER A 143 4.61 19.64 -16.00
N ILE A 144 4.20 20.18 -14.84
CA ILE A 144 4.59 21.52 -14.40
C ILE A 144 6.09 21.56 -14.15
N LEU A 145 6.61 20.61 -13.36
CA LEU A 145 7.99 20.64 -12.87
C LEU A 145 9.02 20.21 -13.92
N LEU A 146 8.69 19.19 -14.71
CA LEU A 146 9.62 18.51 -15.61
C LEU A 146 9.15 18.48 -17.08
N GLY A 147 8.12 19.26 -17.41
CA GLY A 147 7.54 19.35 -18.75
C GLY A 147 6.98 18.01 -19.27
N GLU A 148 6.95 17.86 -20.60
CA GLU A 148 6.48 16.64 -21.26
C GLU A 148 7.17 15.36 -20.76
N ARG A 149 8.47 15.45 -20.44
CA ARG A 149 9.22 14.32 -19.89
C ARG A 149 8.78 13.93 -18.48
N GLY A 150 8.25 14.86 -17.69
CA GLY A 150 7.63 14.57 -16.40
C GLY A 150 6.32 13.80 -16.52
N ALA A 151 5.46 14.25 -17.43
CA ALA A 151 4.24 13.53 -17.79
C ALA A 151 4.56 12.10 -18.28
N ALA A 152 5.50 11.97 -19.20
CA ALA A 152 5.97 10.68 -19.70
C ALA A 152 6.56 9.80 -18.59
N LEU A 153 7.29 10.38 -17.63
CA LEU A 153 7.81 9.66 -16.46
C LEU A 153 6.68 9.05 -15.62
N VAL A 154 5.63 9.83 -15.31
CA VAL A 154 4.47 9.30 -14.57
C VAL A 154 3.77 8.19 -15.34
N ALA A 155 3.63 8.32 -16.67
CA ALA A 155 3.07 7.24 -17.48
C ALA A 155 3.92 5.96 -17.42
N GLN A 156 5.25 6.09 -17.47
CA GLN A 156 6.17 4.96 -17.31
C GLN A 156 6.07 4.31 -15.93
N MET A 157 5.94 5.11 -14.86
CA MET A 157 5.74 4.58 -13.51
C MET A 157 4.49 3.70 -13.43
N LEU A 158 3.38 4.16 -14.00
CA LEU A 158 2.10 3.44 -14.02
C LEU A 158 2.14 2.17 -14.89
N ASP A 159 2.99 2.15 -15.92
CA ASP A 159 3.31 0.96 -16.73
C ASP A 159 4.24 -0.04 -16.00
N GLY A 160 4.60 0.22 -14.74
CA GLY A 160 5.52 -0.61 -13.97
C GLY A 160 6.99 -0.47 -14.42
N LYS A 161 7.36 0.64 -15.06
CA LYS A 161 8.73 0.95 -15.48
C LYS A 161 9.34 1.94 -14.50
N PRO A 162 10.07 1.47 -13.47
CA PRO A 162 10.69 2.37 -12.51
C PRO A 162 11.81 3.17 -13.15
N SER A 163 12.09 4.35 -12.60
CA SER A 163 13.24 5.18 -12.97
C SER A 163 13.94 5.70 -11.71
N GLN A 164 15.26 5.62 -11.71
CA GLN A 164 16.10 6.03 -10.57
C GLN A 164 17.36 6.72 -11.10
N GLY A 165 17.73 7.86 -10.51
CA GLY A 165 18.93 8.62 -10.89
C GLY A 165 18.85 9.27 -12.28
N ALA A 166 17.66 9.37 -12.88
CA ALA A 166 17.48 10.03 -14.17
C ALA A 166 17.59 11.56 -14.01
N ILE A 167 18.18 12.23 -15.00
CA ILE A 167 18.19 13.70 -15.07
C ILE A 167 17.20 14.14 -16.14
N ILE A 168 16.22 14.95 -15.75
CA ILE A 168 15.18 15.48 -16.64
C ILE A 168 15.17 17.00 -16.51
N GLN A 169 15.51 17.69 -17.61
CA GLN A 169 15.59 19.16 -17.63
C GLN A 169 16.49 19.77 -16.55
N GLY A 170 17.57 19.07 -16.18
CA GLY A 170 18.49 19.51 -15.13
C GLY A 170 18.07 19.13 -13.70
N THR A 171 16.86 18.63 -13.51
CA THR A 171 16.37 18.11 -12.23
C THR A 171 16.68 16.62 -12.11
N ALA A 172 17.29 16.21 -11.00
CA ALA A 172 17.52 14.80 -10.71
C ALA A 172 16.24 14.15 -10.15
N VAL A 173 15.89 12.99 -10.70
CA VAL A 173 14.83 12.10 -10.22
C VAL A 173 15.49 11.03 -9.36
N GLN A 174 15.33 11.15 -8.05
CA GLN A 174 15.89 10.22 -7.08
C GLN A 174 15.17 8.88 -7.10
N SER A 175 13.85 8.88 -7.28
CA SER A 175 13.03 7.67 -7.40
C SER A 175 11.73 7.98 -8.12
N ALA A 176 11.29 7.09 -8.99
CA ALA A 176 10.01 7.15 -9.68
C ALA A 176 9.50 5.71 -9.85
N THR A 177 8.67 5.25 -8.91
CA THR A 177 8.20 3.85 -8.86
C THR A 177 6.72 3.77 -8.48
N CYS A 178 6.04 2.72 -8.94
CA CYS A 178 4.72 2.30 -8.47
C CYS A 178 4.79 0.84 -8.04
N GLU A 179 4.69 0.58 -6.74
CA GLU A 179 4.79 -0.75 -6.15
C GLU A 179 4.04 -0.80 -4.82
N ASN A 180 3.59 -1.98 -4.40
CA ASN A 180 2.97 -2.20 -3.08
C ASN A 180 1.88 -1.16 -2.75
N TYR A 181 0.94 -0.96 -3.68
CA TYR A 181 -0.17 -0.02 -3.55
C TYR A 181 0.20 1.47 -3.46
N THR A 182 1.45 1.81 -3.77
CA THR A 182 1.96 3.18 -3.67
C THR A 182 2.75 3.57 -4.92
N CYS A 183 2.42 4.72 -5.48
CA CYS A 183 3.31 5.40 -6.42
C CYS A 183 4.05 6.52 -5.70
N ARG A 184 5.36 6.63 -5.96
CA ARG A 184 6.25 7.62 -5.36
C ARG A 184 7.17 8.22 -6.40
N LEU A 185 7.10 9.54 -6.55
CA LEU A 185 8.01 10.34 -7.35
C LEU A 185 8.80 11.27 -6.41
N VAL A 186 10.12 11.11 -6.38
CA VAL A 186 11.06 11.89 -5.58
C VAL A 186 11.99 12.63 -6.52
N ILE A 187 12.01 13.95 -6.43
CA ILE A 187 12.85 14.82 -7.26
C ILE A 187 13.63 15.81 -6.39
N GLU A 188 14.81 16.18 -6.86
CA GLU A 188 15.61 17.24 -6.26
C GLU A 188 15.04 18.63 -6.58
N LYS A 189 15.24 19.57 -5.67
CA LYS A 189 14.80 20.97 -5.80
C LYS A 189 15.90 21.89 -6.29
#